data_AF-A0A1I7SXR2-F1
#
_entry.id   AF-A0A1I7SXR2-F1
#
_cell.length_a   1.000
_cell.length_b   1.000
_cell.length_c   1.000
_cell.angle_alpha   90.00
_cell.angle_beta   90.00
_cell.angle_gamma   90.00
#
_symmetry.space_group_name_H-M   'P 1'
#
loop_
_entity.id
_entity.type
_entity.pdbx_description
1 polymer ?
#
loop_
_entity_poly.entity_id
_entity_poly.type
_entity_poly.pdbx_seq_one_letter_code
_entity_poly.pdbx_strand_id
1 'polypeptide(L)'
;MVELSLGVFFRSFNASKVILCICLLIFLALFTLKLDEKVAFSYAFVFAPLWACNLLVFIGAIVGICSFCSKPPSSFRNEIMMRVDFTAMLITATEHIFLCAFVSLVFVKLEFDYLFEPGCPLPWTIVFCPLFSLSILSIGIAVWSLRHDKPFEFEFFYAINIVQLVFIAFKLDKQVDWTWAVVFIPLWVVLSLAAVGVLYALVLSVVLIRSRHFIPSHRRQHVYSAILHTFFVIPALVCLVLLTGKLDSMNWADKGAVSDLSYTLAMAPLEVSFFFMAIMSAGFGGPSATPQTNIWWFGLRKPLCPFLLEKCPSLRTYANVSYRVGGRSRTENNEENVEERQAVIADENEERDEADVAVVNERRNRQRAEEKNRGSGGSQNSSQGSQSGAVDGQNPTELVASSSAAISRAMAQYRNEYGYHWNGDISQPD
;
A
#
# COMPACT_ATOMS: atom_id res chain seq x y z
N MET A 1 -6.96 4.80 -27.17
CA MET A 1 -8.17 4.09 -26.75
C MET A 1 -8.24 4.06 -25.22
N VAL A 2 -9.24 4.72 -24.63
CA VAL A 2 -9.52 4.57 -23.19
C VAL A 2 -10.68 3.59 -23.09
N GLU A 3 -10.38 2.38 -22.62
CA GLU A 3 -11.39 1.39 -22.27
C GLU A 3 -11.66 1.52 -20.77
N LEU A 4 -12.84 2.02 -20.44
CA LEU A 4 -13.28 2.16 -19.06
C LEU A 4 -14.18 0.97 -18.75
N SER A 5 -13.58 -0.09 -18.20
CA SER A 5 -14.32 -1.27 -17.75
C SER A 5 -14.71 -1.10 -16.29
N LEU A 6 -16.01 -0.98 -16.01
CA LEU A 6 -16.51 -0.92 -14.62
C LEU A 6 -16.16 -2.19 -13.84
N GLY A 7 -16.09 -3.35 -14.50
CA GLY A 7 -15.70 -4.61 -13.87
C GLY A 7 -14.25 -4.60 -13.36
N VAL A 8 -13.32 -4.02 -14.12
CA VAL A 8 -11.92 -3.85 -13.68
C VAL A 8 -11.84 -2.84 -12.53
N PHE A 9 -12.58 -1.73 -12.64
CA PHE A 9 -12.68 -0.71 -11.59
C PHE A 9 -13.13 -1.30 -10.24
N PHE A 10 -14.24 -2.06 -10.24
CA PHE A 10 -14.73 -2.73 -9.04
C PHE A 10 -13.73 -3.75 -8.48
N ARG A 11 -12.94 -4.42 -9.33
CA ARG A 11 -11.94 -5.39 -8.88
C ARG A 11 -10.73 -4.73 -8.21
N SER A 12 -10.32 -3.55 -8.68
CA SER A 12 -9.19 -2.77 -8.15
C SER A 12 -9.56 -1.82 -7.00
N PHE A 13 -10.85 -1.74 -6.64
CA PHE A 13 -11.32 -0.78 -5.63
C PHE A 13 -10.86 -1.16 -4.21
N ASN A 14 -9.97 -0.36 -3.64
CA ASN A 14 -9.54 -0.51 -2.25
C ASN A 14 -10.40 0.38 -1.33
N ALA A 15 -11.52 -0.18 -0.88
CA ALA A 15 -12.48 0.51 -0.02
C ALA A 15 -11.85 1.13 1.23
N SER A 16 -10.95 0.39 1.89
CA SER A 16 -10.30 0.85 3.12
C SER A 16 -9.43 2.09 2.91
N LYS A 17 -8.58 2.10 1.86
CA LYS A 17 -7.75 3.26 1.52
C LYS A 17 -8.59 4.45 1.05
N VAL A 18 -9.65 4.22 0.26
CA VAL A 18 -10.54 5.30 -0.19
C VAL A 18 -11.23 5.98 0.99
N ILE A 19 -11.78 5.20 1.93
CA ILE A 19 -12.43 5.74 3.13
C ILE A 19 -11.43 6.55 3.95
N LEU A 20 -10.22 6.03 4.17
CA LEU A 20 -9.15 6.75 4.87
C LEU A 20 -8.84 8.09 4.17
N CYS A 21 -8.66 8.10 2.85
CA CYS A 21 -8.37 9.31 2.10
C CYS A 21 -9.49 10.36 2.21
N ILE A 22 -10.76 9.93 2.13
CA ILE A 22 -11.91 10.83 2.26
C ILE A 22 -11.97 11.42 3.68
N CYS A 23 -11.77 10.60 4.71
CA CYS A 23 -11.72 11.07 6.10
C CYS A 23 -10.58 12.07 6.32
N LEU A 24 -9.41 11.82 5.76
CA LEU A 24 -8.26 12.73 5.81
C LEU A 24 -8.51 14.05 5.06
N LEU A 25 -9.14 13.99 3.88
CA LEU A 25 -9.52 15.18 3.12
C LEU A 25 -10.49 16.07 3.88
N ILE A 26 -11.56 15.48 4.43
CA ILE A 26 -12.56 16.23 5.20
C ILE A 26 -11.93 16.80 6.48
N PHE A 27 -11.13 16.00 7.19
CA PHE A 27 -10.41 16.47 8.37
C PHE A 27 -9.49 17.64 8.04
N LEU A 28 -8.66 17.51 6.99
CA LEU A 28 -7.69 18.53 6.61
C LEU A 28 -8.39 19.85 6.26
N ALA A 29 -9.44 19.80 5.44
CA ALA A 29 -10.21 20.99 5.06
C ALA A 29 -10.87 21.66 6.27
N LEU A 30 -11.48 20.89 7.19
CA LEU A 30 -12.08 21.43 8.41
C LEU A 30 -11.01 22.01 9.35
N PHE A 31 -9.86 21.35 9.48
CA PHE A 31 -8.78 21.76 10.36
C PHE A 31 -8.13 23.05 9.89
N THR A 32 -7.85 23.20 8.59
CA THR A 32 -7.25 24.43 8.04
C THR A 32 -8.20 25.61 8.09
N LEU A 33 -9.50 25.39 7.86
CA LEU A 33 -10.53 26.41 8.03
C LEU A 33 -10.66 26.86 9.48
N LYS A 34 -10.49 25.93 10.43
CA LYS A 34 -10.48 26.22 11.86
C LYS A 34 -9.23 27.00 12.28
N LEU A 35 -8.06 26.63 11.78
CA LEU A 35 -6.80 27.34 12.03
C LEU A 35 -6.79 28.76 11.45
N ASP A 36 -7.51 28.99 10.35
CA ASP A 36 -7.70 30.32 9.76
C ASP A 36 -8.81 31.14 10.45
N GLU A 37 -9.41 30.63 11.53
CA GLU A 37 -10.54 31.26 12.25
C GLU A 37 -11.76 31.58 11.37
N LYS A 38 -11.84 31.02 10.16
CA LYS A 38 -12.96 31.24 9.22
C LYS A 38 -14.26 30.59 9.72
N VAL A 39 -14.15 29.59 10.60
CA VAL A 39 -15.29 28.83 11.10
C VAL A 39 -15.19 28.59 12.61
N ALA A 40 -16.29 28.82 13.32
CA ALA A 40 -16.38 28.71 14.78
C ALA A 40 -16.72 27.30 15.30
N PHE A 41 -16.44 26.24 14.55
CA PHE A 41 -16.73 24.86 15.00
C PHE A 41 -15.88 24.47 16.23
N SER A 42 -16.43 23.66 17.14
CA SER A 42 -15.63 23.00 18.18
C SER A 42 -14.65 22.02 17.55
N TYR A 43 -13.50 21.77 18.20
CA TYR A 43 -12.54 20.79 17.70
C TYR A 43 -13.15 19.39 17.60
N ALA A 44 -14.19 19.07 18.39
CA ALA A 44 -14.90 17.80 18.28
C ALA A 44 -15.49 17.56 16.88
N PHE A 45 -16.04 18.59 16.24
CA PHE A 45 -16.57 18.49 14.88
C PHE A 45 -15.45 18.35 13.84
N VAL A 46 -14.34 19.06 14.05
CA VAL A 46 -13.16 18.99 13.17
C VAL A 46 -12.54 17.59 13.17
N PHE A 47 -12.42 16.96 14.35
CA PHE A 47 -11.84 15.61 14.50
C PHE A 47 -12.81 14.46 14.21
N ALA A 48 -14.11 14.72 14.06
CA ALA A 48 -15.13 13.70 13.81
C ALA A 48 -14.84 12.75 12.63
N PRO A 49 -14.32 13.20 11.47
CA PRO A 49 -13.97 12.30 10.36
C PRO A 49 -12.89 11.27 10.73
N LEU A 50 -11.91 11.65 11.56
CA LEU A 50 -10.85 10.74 12.00
C LEU A 50 -11.37 9.72 13.02
N TRP A 51 -12.22 10.14 13.96
CA TRP A 51 -12.87 9.21 14.88
C TRP A 51 -13.80 8.23 14.16
N ALA A 52 -14.57 8.71 13.17
CA ALA A 52 -15.41 7.85 12.35
C ALA A 52 -14.58 6.80 11.61
N CYS A 53 -13.41 7.19 11.05
CA CYS A 53 -12.49 6.27 10.40
C CYS A 53 -11.97 5.20 11.38
N ASN A 54 -11.48 5.60 12.56
CA ASN A 54 -10.99 4.67 13.58
C ASN A 54 -12.09 3.72 14.08
N LEU A 55 -13.29 4.26 14.35
CA LEU A 55 -14.44 3.47 14.80
C LEU A 55 -14.84 2.43 13.75
N LEU A 56 -14.79 2.79 12.46
CA LEU A 56 -15.06 1.86 11.37
C LEU A 56 -14.05 0.71 11.37
N VAL A 57 -12.75 1.00 11.54
CA VAL A 57 -11.70 -0.02 11.63
C VAL A 57 -11.91 -0.93 12.84
N PHE A 58 -12.30 -0.39 14.00
CA PHE A 58 -12.58 -1.19 15.20
C PHE A 58 -13.79 -2.11 15.02
N ILE A 59 -14.88 -1.61 14.46
CA ILE A 59 -16.04 -2.45 14.13
C ILE A 59 -15.62 -3.54 13.14
N GLY A 60 -14.85 -3.19 12.11
CA GLY A 60 -14.31 -4.15 11.15
C GLY A 60 -13.49 -5.26 11.81
N ALA A 61 -12.59 -4.89 12.73
CA ALA A 61 -11.75 -5.82 13.47
C ALA A 61 -12.57 -6.73 14.41
N ILE A 62 -13.53 -6.17 15.15
CA ILE A 62 -14.43 -6.94 16.03
C ILE A 62 -15.22 -7.97 15.22
N VAL A 63 -15.83 -7.56 14.11
CA VAL A 63 -16.57 -8.47 13.21
C VAL A 63 -15.63 -9.53 12.62
N GLY A 64 -14.40 -9.14 12.25
CA GLY A 64 -13.37 -10.05 11.77
C GLY A 64 -12.99 -11.13 12.80
N ILE A 65 -12.77 -10.73 14.06
CA ILE A 65 -12.48 -11.64 15.19
C ILE A 65 -13.67 -12.58 15.43
N CYS A 66 -14.89 -12.04 15.54
CA CYS A 66 -16.11 -12.85 15.72
C CYS A 66 -16.31 -13.86 14.60
N SER A 67 -16.07 -13.45 13.34
CA SER A 67 -16.14 -14.30 12.15
C SER A 67 -15.08 -15.41 12.21
N PHE A 68 -13.84 -15.08 12.57
CA PHE A 68 -12.74 -16.05 12.71
C PHE A 68 -13.07 -17.10 13.78
N CYS A 69 -13.54 -16.67 14.96
CA CYS A 69 -13.91 -17.56 16.05
C CYS A 69 -15.10 -18.47 15.71
N SER A 70 -16.09 -17.97 14.96
CA SER A 70 -17.30 -18.72 14.63
C SER A 70 -17.07 -19.77 13.53
N LYS A 71 -16.14 -19.53 12.59
CA LYS A 71 -15.88 -20.42 11.45
C LYS A 71 -14.37 -20.47 11.16
N PRO A 72 -13.57 -21.25 11.90
CA PRO A 72 -12.14 -21.36 11.59
C PRO A 72 -11.93 -21.90 10.16
N PRO A 73 -10.92 -21.42 9.43
CA PRO A 73 -10.61 -21.89 8.08
C PRO A 73 -10.25 -23.39 8.10
N SER A 74 -10.99 -24.21 7.35
CA SER A 74 -10.94 -25.68 7.41
C SER A 74 -10.01 -26.36 6.39
N SER A 75 -9.34 -25.61 5.52
CA SER A 75 -8.47 -26.16 4.47
C SER A 75 -7.02 -25.69 4.64
N PHE A 76 -6.11 -26.63 4.90
CA PHE A 76 -4.70 -26.43 5.32
C PHE A 76 -3.89 -25.42 4.48
N ARG A 77 -4.08 -25.36 3.14
CA ARG A 77 -3.34 -24.41 2.27
C ARG A 77 -3.92 -22.99 2.28
N ASN A 78 -5.24 -22.87 2.33
CA ASN A 78 -5.93 -21.58 2.49
C ASN A 78 -5.80 -21.01 3.91
N GLU A 79 -5.50 -21.88 4.87
CA GLU A 79 -5.33 -21.54 6.28
C GLU A 79 -4.16 -20.58 6.51
N ILE A 80 -2.99 -20.83 5.90
CA ILE A 80 -1.79 -19.98 6.08
C ILE A 80 -2.03 -18.58 5.53
N MET A 81 -2.51 -18.47 4.28
CA MET A 81 -2.81 -17.18 3.65
C MET A 81 -3.87 -16.40 4.45
N MET A 82 -4.97 -17.06 4.82
CA MET A 82 -6.03 -16.41 5.61
C MET A 82 -5.56 -16.00 7.00
N ARG A 83 -4.66 -16.75 7.64
CA ARG A 83 -4.06 -16.38 8.93
C ARG A 83 -3.17 -15.16 8.78
N VAL A 84 -2.34 -15.09 7.74
CA VAL A 84 -1.50 -13.92 7.46
C VAL A 84 -2.36 -12.67 7.22
N ASP A 85 -3.42 -12.78 6.42
CA ASP A 85 -4.35 -11.66 6.19
C ASP A 85 -5.13 -11.26 7.45
N PHE A 86 -5.46 -12.22 8.31
CA PHE A 86 -6.08 -11.96 9.61
C PHE A 86 -5.12 -11.25 10.56
N THR A 87 -3.85 -11.68 10.60
CA THR A 87 -2.79 -11.00 11.35
C THR A 87 -2.56 -9.58 10.83
N ALA A 88 -2.58 -9.37 9.50
CA ALA A 88 -2.52 -8.02 8.91
C ALA A 88 -3.68 -7.14 9.40
N MET A 89 -4.91 -7.67 9.43
CA MET A 89 -6.07 -6.94 9.98
C MET A 89 -5.86 -6.56 11.46
N LEU A 90 -5.33 -7.47 12.28
CA LEU A 90 -5.04 -7.18 13.70
C LEU A 90 -3.94 -6.14 13.88
N ILE A 91 -2.90 -6.19 13.05
CA ILE A 91 -1.83 -5.19 13.00
C ILE A 91 -2.43 -3.83 12.65
N THR A 92 -3.20 -3.71 11.57
CA THR A 92 -3.87 -2.47 11.19
C THR A 92 -4.77 -1.95 12.31
N ALA A 93 -5.54 -2.82 12.98
CA ALA A 93 -6.37 -2.42 14.11
C ALA A 93 -5.52 -1.89 15.29
N THR A 94 -4.36 -2.48 15.54
CA THR A 94 -3.41 -2.05 16.57
C THR A 94 -2.84 -0.67 16.26
N GLU A 95 -2.47 -0.40 15.01
CA GLU A 95 -2.01 0.92 14.58
C GLU A 95 -3.11 1.99 14.76
N HIS A 96 -4.34 1.66 14.39
CA HIS A 96 -5.48 2.54 14.59
C HIS A 96 -5.80 2.79 16.08
N ILE A 97 -5.44 1.89 17.00
CA ILE A 97 -5.52 2.16 18.45
C ILE A 97 -4.57 3.30 18.83
N PHE A 98 -3.32 3.25 18.38
CA PHE A 98 -2.34 4.32 18.63
C PHE A 98 -2.75 5.63 17.98
N LEU A 99 -3.26 5.60 16.74
CA LEU A 99 -3.77 6.79 16.05
C LEU A 99 -4.98 7.38 16.77
N CYS A 100 -5.91 6.55 17.22
CA CYS A 100 -7.07 6.99 17.99
C CYS A 100 -6.66 7.62 19.33
N ALA A 101 -5.70 7.02 20.04
CA ALA A 101 -5.14 7.58 21.26
C ALA A 101 -4.47 8.94 21.01
N PHE A 102 -3.65 9.06 19.95
CA PHE A 102 -3.04 10.34 19.55
C PHE A 102 -4.08 11.41 19.25
N VAL A 103 -5.05 11.11 18.37
CA VAL A 103 -6.11 12.06 18.00
C VAL A 103 -6.91 12.51 19.22
N SER A 104 -7.20 11.59 20.14
CA SER A 104 -7.93 11.91 21.37
C SER A 104 -7.12 12.81 22.30
N LEU A 105 -5.81 12.58 22.47
CA LEU A 105 -4.94 13.44 23.26
C LEU A 105 -4.78 14.83 22.65
N VAL A 106 -4.65 14.92 21.32
CA VAL A 106 -4.61 16.22 20.61
C VAL A 106 -5.93 16.97 20.81
N PHE A 107 -7.07 16.30 20.66
CA PHE A 107 -8.37 16.89 20.93
C PHE A 107 -8.49 17.40 22.37
N VAL A 108 -8.14 16.57 23.37
CA VAL A 108 -8.20 16.97 24.78
C VAL A 108 -7.34 18.19 25.03
N LYS A 109 -6.13 18.23 24.47
CA LYS A 109 -5.24 19.38 24.60
C LYS A 109 -5.81 20.65 23.95
N LEU A 110 -6.37 20.54 22.74
CA LEU A 110 -6.86 21.71 22.00
C LEU A 110 -8.19 22.26 22.52
N GLU A 111 -9.11 21.40 22.99
CA GLU A 111 -10.43 21.83 23.46
C GLU A 111 -10.41 22.22 24.94
N PHE A 112 -9.64 21.51 25.78
CA PHE A 112 -9.64 21.68 27.24
C PHE A 112 -8.37 22.32 27.78
N ASP A 113 -7.63 23.08 26.97
CA ASP A 113 -6.40 23.77 27.40
C ASP A 113 -6.65 24.62 28.66
N TYR A 114 -7.83 25.24 28.76
CA TYR A 114 -8.28 26.04 29.90
C TYR A 114 -8.45 25.26 31.22
N LEU A 115 -8.61 23.93 31.18
CA LEU A 115 -8.76 23.10 32.39
C LEU A 115 -7.42 22.75 33.06
N PHE A 116 -6.30 22.88 32.34
CA PHE A 116 -4.98 22.45 32.84
C PHE A 116 -4.16 23.59 33.47
N GLU A 117 -4.61 24.84 33.38
CA GLU A 117 -4.05 25.95 34.17
C GLU A 117 -4.71 25.98 35.57
N PRO A 118 -3.97 25.86 36.70
CA PRO A 118 -2.63 26.42 36.90
C PRO A 118 -1.62 25.48 37.61
N GLY A 119 -1.55 24.19 37.25
CA GLY A 119 -0.70 23.22 37.99
C GLY A 119 0.27 22.39 37.16
N CYS A 120 -0.19 21.83 36.04
CA CYS A 120 0.58 20.97 35.14
C CYS A 120 -0.05 20.99 33.74
N PRO A 121 0.36 21.89 32.83
CA PRO A 121 -0.12 21.84 31.45
C PRO A 121 0.30 20.52 30.81
N LEU A 122 -0.59 19.89 30.05
CA LEU A 122 -0.29 18.64 29.36
C LEU A 122 0.78 18.88 28.27
N PRO A 123 2.03 18.41 28.39
CA PRO A 123 3.07 18.66 27.40
C PRO A 123 2.78 17.93 26.09
N TRP A 124 3.16 18.52 24.95
CA TRP A 124 3.06 17.92 23.62
C TRP A 124 3.86 16.62 23.53
N THR A 125 4.95 16.48 24.27
CA THR A 125 5.69 15.22 24.39
C THR A 125 4.81 14.04 24.85
N ILE A 126 3.88 14.26 25.79
CA ILE A 126 2.94 13.23 26.23
C ILE A 126 1.86 13.00 25.17
N VAL A 127 1.36 14.08 24.54
CA VAL A 127 0.36 13.99 23.46
C VAL A 127 0.88 13.17 22.27
N PHE A 128 2.16 13.31 21.91
CA PHE A 128 2.81 12.57 20.83
C PHE A 128 3.31 11.18 21.23
N CYS A 129 3.28 10.81 22.52
CA CYS A 129 3.74 9.51 23.01
C CYS A 129 3.14 8.29 22.27
N PRO A 130 1.83 8.26 21.94
CA PRO A 130 1.28 7.17 21.13
C PRO A 130 1.91 7.08 19.73
N LEU A 131 2.26 8.21 19.11
CA LEU A 131 2.93 8.20 17.80
C LEU A 131 4.38 7.74 17.90
N PHE A 132 5.11 8.08 18.98
CA PHE A 132 6.47 7.55 19.18
C PHE A 132 6.45 6.03 19.32
N SER A 133 5.49 5.53 20.10
CA SER A 133 5.28 4.09 20.29
C SER A 133 4.92 3.42 18.95
N LEU A 134 4.01 4.05 18.18
CA LEU A 134 3.62 3.59 16.85
C LEU A 134 4.84 3.52 15.91
N SER A 135 5.65 4.58 15.82
CA SER A 135 6.85 4.60 14.96
C SER A 135 7.84 3.48 15.28
N ILE A 136 8.07 3.17 16.56
CA ILE A 136 8.94 2.06 16.97
C ILE A 136 8.34 0.71 16.57
N LEU A 137 7.04 0.53 16.84
CA LEU A 137 6.32 -0.69 16.47
C LEU A 137 6.28 -0.88 14.95
N SER A 138 6.14 0.20 14.18
CA SER A 138 6.12 0.17 12.72
C SER A 138 7.41 -0.37 12.11
N ILE A 139 8.57 -0.29 12.78
CA ILE A 139 9.80 -0.95 12.31
C ILE A 139 9.62 -2.48 12.33
N GLY A 140 9.09 -3.02 13.43
CA GLY A 140 8.82 -4.45 13.56
C GLY A 140 7.73 -4.92 12.60
N ILE A 141 6.67 -4.11 12.44
CA ILE A 141 5.58 -4.39 11.50
C ILE A 141 6.09 -4.36 10.06
N ALA A 142 6.94 -3.39 9.68
CA ALA A 142 7.51 -3.33 8.33
C ALA A 142 8.35 -4.58 8.01
N VAL A 143 9.15 -5.08 8.96
CA VAL A 143 9.90 -6.34 8.77
C VAL A 143 8.95 -7.53 8.64
N TRP A 144 7.87 -7.57 9.42
CA TRP A 144 6.85 -8.59 9.30
C TRP A 144 6.16 -8.54 7.93
N SER A 145 5.74 -7.36 7.48
CA SER A 145 5.07 -7.15 6.19
C SER A 145 5.98 -7.53 5.02
N LEU A 146 7.27 -7.17 5.08
CA LEU A 146 8.27 -7.59 4.08
C LEU A 146 8.40 -9.11 3.98
N ARG A 147 8.38 -9.84 5.11
CA ARG A 147 8.47 -11.31 5.12
C ARG A 147 7.23 -12.00 4.55
N HIS A 148 6.08 -11.32 4.58
CA HIS A 148 4.79 -11.89 4.18
C HIS A 148 4.23 -11.27 2.89
N ASP A 149 5.06 -10.53 2.15
CA ASP A 149 4.69 -9.84 0.91
C ASP A 149 3.45 -8.94 1.06
N LYS A 150 3.38 -8.24 2.19
CA LYS A 150 2.32 -7.27 2.49
C LYS A 150 2.82 -5.85 2.27
N PRO A 151 1.96 -4.95 1.74
CA PRO A 151 2.31 -3.54 1.60
C PRO A 151 2.53 -2.94 2.99
N PHE A 152 3.55 -2.08 3.12
CA PHE A 152 3.96 -1.45 4.38
C PHE A 152 4.19 0.07 4.24
N GLU A 153 3.43 0.72 3.37
CA GLU A 153 3.59 2.13 3.00
C GLU A 153 3.47 3.07 4.22
N PHE A 154 2.46 2.84 5.08
CA PHE A 154 2.21 3.69 6.25
C PHE A 154 3.21 3.40 7.37
N GLU A 155 3.57 2.14 7.56
CA GLU A 155 4.54 1.68 8.55
C GLU A 155 5.92 2.24 8.25
N PHE A 156 6.31 2.22 6.97
CA PHE A 156 7.51 2.87 6.51
C PHE A 156 7.48 4.37 6.79
N PHE A 157 6.35 5.05 6.53
CA PHE A 157 6.18 6.47 6.79
C PHE A 157 6.33 6.81 8.28
N TYR A 158 5.73 6.07 9.20
CA TYR A 158 5.88 6.30 10.64
C TYR A 158 7.30 5.99 11.14
N ALA A 159 7.92 4.93 10.63
CA ALA A 159 9.27 4.54 11.03
C ALA A 159 10.32 5.59 10.61
N ILE A 160 10.29 6.05 9.35
CA ILE A 160 11.29 7.00 8.84
C ILE A 160 11.14 8.40 9.44
N ASN A 161 9.92 8.78 9.84
CA ASN A 161 9.63 10.11 10.41
C ASN A 161 9.68 10.15 11.94
N ILE A 162 10.16 9.11 12.63
CA ILE A 162 10.23 9.08 14.11
C ILE A 162 10.95 10.30 14.69
N VAL A 163 12.09 10.68 14.09
CA VAL A 163 12.89 11.83 14.52
C VAL A 163 12.11 13.13 14.36
N GLN A 164 11.40 13.29 13.24
CA GLN A 164 10.58 14.46 12.99
C GLN A 164 9.43 14.58 14.00
N LEU A 165 8.75 13.47 14.32
CA LEU A 165 7.66 13.49 15.30
C LEU A 165 8.16 13.96 16.67
N VAL A 166 9.36 13.53 17.08
CA VAL A 166 10.00 13.98 18.33
C VAL A 166 10.33 15.48 18.25
N PHE A 167 10.92 15.93 17.15
CA PHE A 167 11.25 17.35 16.97
C PHE A 167 10.00 18.24 16.96
N ILE A 168 8.89 17.80 16.35
CA ILE A 168 7.62 18.53 16.39
C ILE A 168 7.13 18.65 17.83
N ALA A 169 7.14 17.58 18.62
CA ALA A 169 6.70 17.62 20.00
C ALA A 169 7.55 18.58 20.86
N PHE A 170 8.89 18.49 20.75
CA PHE A 170 9.80 19.38 21.47
C PHE A 170 9.70 20.84 21.02
N LYS A 171 9.48 21.06 19.72
CA LYS A 171 9.28 22.40 19.16
C LYS A 171 7.99 23.02 19.69
N LEU A 172 6.90 22.24 19.72
CA LEU A 172 5.61 22.69 20.27
C LEU A 172 5.66 22.90 21.78
N ASP A 173 6.52 22.17 22.50
CA ASP A 173 6.81 22.38 23.93
C ASP A 173 7.79 23.53 24.21
N LYS A 174 8.25 24.26 23.17
CA LYS A 174 9.24 25.35 23.27
C LYS A 174 10.55 24.94 23.93
N GLN A 175 10.92 23.66 23.85
CA GLN A 175 12.20 23.16 24.34
C GLN A 175 13.33 23.38 23.32
N VAL A 176 12.97 23.61 22.06
CA VAL A 176 13.89 23.72 20.92
C VAL A 176 13.54 24.91 20.05
N ASP A 177 14.50 25.81 19.81
CA ASP A 177 14.29 27.06 19.07
C ASP A 177 14.66 26.99 17.58
N TRP A 178 14.81 25.80 17.01
CA TRP A 178 15.15 25.61 15.59
C TRP A 178 14.06 26.11 14.63
N THR A 179 14.44 26.41 13.39
CA THR A 179 13.48 26.70 12.32
C THR A 179 12.65 25.46 12.01
N TRP A 180 11.41 25.65 11.59
CA TRP A 180 10.52 24.59 11.12
C TRP A 180 11.10 23.86 9.91
N ALA A 181 11.88 24.55 9.06
CA ALA A 181 12.67 23.90 8.02
C ALA A 181 13.56 22.76 8.56
N VAL A 182 14.23 22.96 9.71
CA VAL A 182 15.09 21.93 10.35
C VAL A 182 14.25 20.80 10.93
N VAL A 183 13.13 21.14 11.59
CA VAL A 183 12.20 20.15 12.17
C VAL A 183 11.66 19.20 11.10
N PHE A 184 11.44 19.69 9.88
CA PHE A 184 10.90 18.94 8.76
C PHE A 184 11.94 18.25 7.87
N ILE A 185 13.24 18.25 8.22
CA ILE A 185 14.29 17.59 7.42
C ILE A 185 13.94 16.14 7.04
N PRO A 186 13.41 15.28 7.94
CA PRO A 186 13.05 13.90 7.57
C PRO A 186 12.00 13.84 6.45
N LEU A 187 10.92 14.62 6.51
CA LEU A 187 9.94 14.71 5.42
C LEU A 187 10.54 15.26 4.12
N TRP A 188 11.46 16.24 4.18
CA TRP A 188 12.15 16.72 2.99
C TRP A 188 12.90 15.60 2.29
N VAL A 189 13.62 14.76 3.05
CA VAL A 189 14.35 13.62 2.51
C VAL A 189 13.40 12.62 1.87
N VAL A 190 12.31 12.25 2.55
CA VAL A 190 11.32 11.29 2.06
C VAL A 190 10.66 11.78 0.78
N LEU A 191 10.16 13.02 0.76
CA LEU A 191 9.46 13.56 -0.40
C LEU A 191 10.42 13.87 -1.57
N SER A 192 11.67 14.25 -1.30
CA SER A 192 12.68 14.42 -2.35
C SER A 192 13.03 13.09 -3.00
N LEU A 193 13.20 12.03 -2.20
CA LEU A 193 13.43 10.69 -2.72
C LEU A 193 12.23 10.18 -3.52
N ALA A 194 11.01 10.42 -3.03
CA ALA A 194 9.78 10.11 -3.76
C ALA A 194 9.71 10.88 -5.10
N ALA A 195 10.13 12.15 -5.14
CA ALA A 195 10.14 12.94 -6.38
C ALA A 195 11.14 12.39 -7.40
N VAL A 196 12.32 11.96 -6.95
CA VAL A 196 13.29 11.27 -7.82
C VAL A 196 12.71 9.95 -8.35
N GLY A 197 12.04 9.17 -7.50
CA GLY A 197 11.38 7.93 -7.88
C GLY A 197 10.27 8.15 -8.92
N VAL A 198 9.45 9.18 -8.74
CA VAL A 198 8.40 9.54 -9.70
C VAL A 198 8.99 10.06 -11.01
N LEU A 199 10.06 10.86 -10.97
CA LEU A 199 10.74 11.31 -12.18
C LEU A 199 11.30 10.12 -12.96
N TYR A 200 11.90 9.16 -12.28
CA TYR A 200 12.35 7.91 -12.88
C TYR A 200 11.19 7.13 -13.51
N ALA A 201 10.09 6.96 -12.78
CA ALA A 201 8.89 6.29 -13.28
C ALA A 201 8.29 7.01 -14.50
N LEU A 202 8.33 8.34 -14.53
CA LEU A 202 7.88 9.14 -15.67
C LEU A 202 8.77 8.91 -16.88
N VAL A 203 10.09 8.94 -16.72
CA VAL A 203 11.04 8.64 -17.81
C VAL A 203 10.83 7.22 -18.33
N LEU A 204 10.71 6.23 -17.42
CA LEU A 204 10.42 4.85 -17.78
C LEU A 204 9.10 4.74 -18.55
N SER A 205 8.06 5.46 -18.13
CA SER A 205 6.77 5.46 -18.81
C SER A 205 6.87 6.02 -20.23
N VAL A 206 7.68 7.07 -20.45
CA VAL A 206 7.94 7.63 -21.80
C VAL A 206 8.71 6.65 -22.68
N VAL A 207 9.70 5.95 -22.11
CA VAL A 207 10.44 4.90 -22.82
C VAL A 207 9.50 3.74 -23.19
N LEU A 208 8.66 3.30 -22.26
CA LEU A 208 7.67 2.23 -22.47
C LEU A 208 6.61 2.62 -23.51
N ILE A 209 6.23 3.89 -23.61
CA ILE A 209 5.37 4.37 -24.69
C ILE A 209 6.05 4.17 -26.06
N ARG A 210 7.38 4.27 -26.16
CA ARG A 210 8.08 4.05 -27.44
C ARG A 210 8.46 2.60 -27.70
N SER A 211 8.60 1.78 -26.67
CA SER A 211 8.92 0.36 -26.83
C SER A 211 7.74 -0.39 -27.45
N ARG A 212 8.01 -1.16 -28.52
CA ARG A 212 7.03 -2.02 -29.20
C ARG A 212 6.87 -3.41 -28.56
N HIS A 213 7.74 -3.77 -27.62
CA HIS A 213 7.81 -5.11 -27.02
C HIS A 213 6.78 -5.38 -25.91
N PHE A 214 6.07 -4.36 -25.42
CA PHE A 214 5.09 -4.53 -24.34
C PHE A 214 3.65 -4.40 -24.83
N ILE A 215 2.77 -5.23 -24.27
CA ILE A 215 1.32 -5.22 -24.50
C ILE A 215 0.75 -3.79 -24.29
N PRO A 216 -0.09 -3.27 -25.20
CA PRO A 216 -0.60 -1.89 -25.14
C PRO A 216 -1.34 -1.52 -23.86
N SER A 217 -2.03 -2.48 -23.22
CA SER A 217 -2.76 -2.29 -21.96
C SER A 217 -1.82 -2.04 -20.77
N HIS A 218 -0.77 -2.85 -20.65
CA HIS A 218 0.25 -2.73 -19.59
C HIS A 218 1.02 -1.41 -19.71
N ARG A 219 1.39 -0.99 -20.93
CA ARG A 219 2.05 0.31 -21.18
C ARG A 219 1.22 1.49 -20.69
N ARG A 220 -0.09 1.50 -20.99
CA ARG A 220 -1.00 2.60 -20.56
C ARG A 220 -1.12 2.66 -19.04
N GLN A 221 -1.16 1.51 -18.38
CA GLN A 221 -1.23 1.43 -16.92
C GLN A 221 -0.01 2.06 -16.24
N HIS A 222 1.21 1.74 -16.70
CA HIS A 222 2.44 2.35 -16.18
C HIS A 222 2.45 3.87 -16.34
N VAL A 223 1.93 4.38 -17.46
CA VAL A 223 1.80 5.82 -17.72
C VAL A 223 0.78 6.46 -16.77
N TYR A 224 -0.42 5.89 -16.63
CA TYR A 224 -1.43 6.44 -15.72
C TYR A 224 -0.95 6.42 -14.26
N SER A 225 -0.32 5.34 -13.83
CA SER A 225 0.27 5.23 -12.49
C SER A 225 1.35 6.29 -12.28
N ALA A 226 2.29 6.46 -13.21
CA ALA A 226 3.34 7.49 -13.10
C ALA A 226 2.77 8.92 -13.04
N ILE A 227 1.75 9.22 -13.86
CA ILE A 227 1.07 10.53 -13.86
C ILE A 227 0.36 10.77 -12.52
N LEU A 228 -0.40 9.78 -12.01
CA LEU A 228 -1.11 9.92 -10.74
C LEU A 228 -0.14 10.08 -9.55
N HIS A 229 0.98 9.34 -9.54
CA HIS A 229 2.03 9.55 -8.54
C HIS A 229 2.71 10.93 -8.66
N THR A 230 2.80 11.50 -9.86
CA THR A 230 3.28 12.88 -10.07
C THR A 230 2.36 13.90 -9.42
N PHE A 231 1.04 13.75 -9.60
CA PHE A 231 0.04 14.60 -8.96
C PHE A 231 -0.13 14.35 -7.46
N PHE A 232 0.46 13.29 -6.93
CA PHE A 232 0.57 13.05 -5.50
C PHE A 232 1.82 13.72 -4.89
N VAL A 233 3.01 13.46 -5.46
CA VAL A 233 4.28 13.87 -4.85
C VAL A 233 4.56 15.36 -5.03
N ILE A 234 4.33 15.93 -6.21
CA ILE A 234 4.65 17.35 -6.47
C ILE A 234 3.80 18.27 -5.58
N PRO A 235 2.47 18.11 -5.49
CA PRO A 235 1.68 18.96 -4.61
C PRO A 235 2.01 18.77 -3.12
N ALA A 236 2.37 17.55 -2.68
CA ALA A 236 2.85 17.31 -1.32
C ALA A 236 4.16 18.07 -1.01
N LEU A 237 5.11 18.09 -1.96
CA LEU A 237 6.33 18.90 -1.85
C LEU A 237 6.04 20.41 -1.79
N VAL A 238 5.13 20.90 -2.65
CA VAL A 238 4.72 22.30 -2.64
C VAL A 238 4.08 22.66 -1.30
N CYS A 239 3.22 21.79 -0.75
CA CYS A 239 2.67 21.98 0.59
C CYS A 239 3.77 22.07 1.65
N LEU A 240 4.78 21.20 1.60
CA LEU A 240 5.89 21.24 2.56
C LEU A 240 6.63 22.58 2.49
N VAL A 241 6.96 23.06 1.29
CA VAL A 241 7.59 24.39 1.08
C VAL A 241 6.73 25.50 1.68
N LEU A 242 5.43 25.56 1.33
CA LEU A 242 4.53 26.62 1.78
C LEU A 242 4.32 26.59 3.30
N LEU A 243 4.14 25.41 3.87
CA LEU A 243 3.93 25.22 5.30
C LEU A 243 5.18 25.59 6.09
N THR A 244 6.37 25.14 5.65
CA THR A 244 7.64 25.52 6.29
C THR A 244 7.84 27.03 6.29
N GLY A 245 7.64 27.69 5.15
CA GLY A 245 7.76 29.14 5.02
C GLY A 245 6.77 29.91 5.89
N LYS A 246 5.50 29.48 5.93
CA LYS A 246 4.49 30.09 6.80
C LYS A 246 4.85 29.94 8.28
N LEU A 247 5.20 28.74 8.71
CA LEU A 247 5.53 28.47 10.12
C LEU A 247 6.82 29.16 10.57
N ASP A 248 7.82 29.29 9.69
CA ASP A 248 9.05 30.04 9.99
C ASP A 248 8.83 31.56 10.00
N SER A 249 7.99 32.10 9.11
CA SER A 249 7.63 33.53 9.12
C SER A 249 6.92 33.98 10.40
N MET A 250 6.26 33.05 11.12
CA MET A 250 5.63 33.35 12.41
C MET A 250 6.67 33.58 13.53
N ASN A 251 7.84 32.95 13.42
CA ASN A 251 8.89 33.01 14.44
C ASN A 251 9.94 34.09 14.15
N TRP A 252 10.19 34.39 12.87
CA TRP A 252 11.23 35.31 12.44
C TRP A 252 10.59 36.47 11.68
N ALA A 253 10.62 37.65 12.31
CA ALA A 253 9.85 38.86 11.97
C ALA A 253 10.22 39.56 10.64
N ASP A 254 10.63 38.82 9.61
CA ASP A 254 10.70 39.37 8.25
C ASP A 254 9.28 39.43 7.68
N LYS A 255 8.67 40.62 7.83
CA LYS A 255 7.39 41.02 7.24
C LYS A 255 7.47 41.02 5.71
N GLY A 256 7.53 39.84 5.11
CA GLY A 256 7.30 39.60 3.68
C GLY A 256 5.91 39.05 3.44
N ALA A 257 5.44 39.11 2.18
CA ALA A 257 4.10 38.69 1.72
C ALA A 257 3.68 37.24 2.07
N VAL A 258 4.56 36.42 2.64
CA VAL A 258 4.31 35.02 3.02
C VAL A 258 3.59 34.91 4.38
N SER A 259 3.69 35.90 5.26
CA SER A 259 3.01 35.86 6.57
C SER A 259 1.48 35.96 6.46
N ASP A 260 0.96 36.59 5.39
CA ASP A 260 -0.48 36.72 5.13
C ASP A 260 -1.10 35.47 4.47
N LEU A 261 -0.28 34.47 4.13
CA LEU A 261 -0.76 33.25 3.49
C LEU A 261 -1.66 32.46 4.46
N SER A 262 -2.94 32.26 4.13
CA SER A 262 -3.83 31.45 4.97
C SER A 262 -3.38 29.97 5.06
N TYR A 263 -3.62 29.29 6.18
CA TYR A 263 -3.35 27.85 6.33
C TYR A 263 -4.10 27.02 5.29
N THR A 264 -5.32 27.42 4.92
CA THR A 264 -6.08 26.78 3.83
C THR A 264 -5.30 26.81 2.52
N LEU A 265 -4.66 27.93 2.17
CA LEU A 265 -3.92 28.05 0.91
C LEU A 265 -2.57 27.32 0.98
N ALA A 266 -1.90 27.33 2.13
CA ALA A 266 -0.66 26.58 2.35
C ALA A 266 -0.87 25.06 2.25
N MET A 267 -2.03 24.55 2.70
CA MET A 267 -2.35 23.11 2.73
C MET A 267 -3.16 22.63 1.51
N ALA A 268 -3.70 23.53 0.68
CA ALA A 268 -4.45 23.16 -0.53
C ALA A 268 -3.70 22.18 -1.47
N PRO A 269 -2.38 22.30 -1.70
CA PRO A 269 -1.64 21.30 -2.48
C PRO A 269 -1.66 19.89 -1.84
N LEU A 270 -1.72 19.78 -0.52
CA LEU A 270 -1.86 18.49 0.16
C LEU A 270 -3.25 17.88 -0.03
N GLU A 271 -4.31 18.70 -0.05
CA GLU A 271 -5.65 18.23 -0.41
C GLU A 271 -5.68 17.65 -1.82
N VAL A 272 -5.03 18.30 -2.79
CA VAL A 272 -4.87 17.77 -4.15
C VAL A 272 -4.16 16.42 -4.12
N SER A 273 -3.10 16.29 -3.32
CA SER A 273 -2.34 15.03 -3.18
C SER A 273 -3.23 13.89 -2.67
N PHE A 274 -3.99 14.12 -1.59
CA PHE A 274 -4.90 13.12 -1.05
C PHE A 274 -6.06 12.78 -1.99
N PHE A 275 -6.54 13.75 -2.76
CA PHE A 275 -7.55 13.51 -3.79
C PHE A 275 -7.04 12.57 -4.89
N PHE A 276 -5.83 12.80 -5.41
CA PHE A 276 -5.23 11.88 -6.38
C PHE A 276 -4.88 10.51 -5.79
N MET A 277 -4.52 10.45 -4.50
CA MET A 277 -4.37 9.18 -3.78
C MET A 277 -5.68 8.41 -3.64
N ALA A 278 -6.80 9.11 -3.44
CA ALA A 278 -8.14 8.50 -3.43
C ALA A 278 -8.51 7.95 -4.81
N ILE A 279 -8.19 8.68 -5.89
CA ILE A 279 -8.39 8.22 -7.28
C ILE A 279 -7.56 6.97 -7.58
N MET A 280 -6.28 6.95 -7.19
CA MET A 280 -5.43 5.76 -7.31
C MET A 280 -6.04 4.57 -6.58
N SER A 281 -6.47 4.78 -5.33
CA SER A 281 -7.08 3.76 -4.47
C SER A 281 -8.43 3.24 -4.99
N ALA A 282 -9.14 4.05 -5.79
CA ALA A 282 -10.39 3.66 -6.43
C ALA A 282 -10.19 2.74 -7.66
N GLY A 283 -8.94 2.58 -8.15
CA GLY A 283 -8.62 1.65 -9.23
C GLY A 283 -8.09 2.27 -10.52
N PHE A 284 -8.00 3.61 -10.59
CA PHE A 284 -7.59 4.32 -11.81
C PHE A 284 -6.08 4.24 -12.14
N GLY A 285 -5.26 3.65 -11.27
CA GLY A 285 -3.82 3.41 -11.51
C GLY A 285 -3.46 1.97 -11.90
N GLY A 286 -4.45 1.08 -12.00
CA GLY A 286 -4.28 -0.34 -12.31
C GLY A 286 -3.76 -1.21 -11.15
N PRO A 287 -3.63 -2.54 -11.37
CA PRO A 287 -3.24 -3.53 -10.35
C PRO A 287 -1.89 -3.27 -9.67
N SER A 288 -0.97 -2.54 -10.29
CA SER A 288 0.31 -2.15 -9.68
C SER A 288 0.19 -0.97 -8.71
N ALA A 289 -0.82 -0.10 -8.90
CA ALA A 289 -1.02 1.10 -8.08
C ALA A 289 -1.94 0.87 -6.87
N THR A 290 -2.64 -0.27 -6.84
CA THR A 290 -3.51 -0.66 -5.73
C THR A 290 -2.99 -1.96 -5.11
N PRO A 291 -2.15 -1.87 -4.06
CA PRO A 291 -1.78 -3.05 -3.30
C PRO A 291 -3.03 -3.76 -2.77
N GLN A 292 -2.95 -5.09 -2.75
CA GLN A 292 -3.97 -6.05 -2.32
C GLN A 292 -5.04 -5.46 -1.38
N THR A 293 -6.31 -5.58 -1.79
CA THR A 293 -7.46 -5.17 -0.97
C THR A 293 -7.55 -6.00 0.30
N ASN A 294 -7.83 -5.39 1.45
CA ASN A 294 -7.99 -6.12 2.71
C ASN A 294 -9.19 -7.08 2.63
N ILE A 295 -8.92 -8.39 2.59
CA ILE A 295 -9.90 -9.48 2.43
C ILE A 295 -10.74 -9.67 3.71
N TRP A 296 -10.24 -9.20 4.86
CA TRP A 296 -10.91 -9.26 6.16
C TRP A 296 -11.73 -8.01 6.49
N TRP A 297 -11.93 -7.11 5.53
CA TRP A 297 -12.83 -5.97 5.70
C TRP A 297 -14.22 -6.45 6.15
N PHE A 298 -14.62 -6.10 7.37
CA PHE A 298 -15.83 -6.62 8.04
C PHE A 298 -15.98 -8.15 8.02
N GLY A 299 -14.88 -8.90 8.07
CA GLY A 299 -14.90 -10.37 8.11
C GLY A 299 -15.46 -11.03 6.84
N LEU A 300 -15.51 -10.32 5.70
CA LEU A 300 -16.10 -10.77 4.45
C LEU A 300 -15.35 -11.97 3.81
N ARG A 301 -14.07 -12.18 4.16
CA ARG A 301 -13.17 -13.22 3.59
C ARG A 301 -13.07 -13.18 2.06
N LYS A 302 -13.52 -12.07 1.46
CA LYS A 302 -13.51 -11.74 0.04
C LYS A 302 -13.34 -10.21 -0.07
N PRO A 303 -12.75 -9.71 -1.16
CA PRO A 303 -12.79 -8.27 -1.46
C PRO A 303 -14.23 -7.73 -1.50
N LEU A 304 -14.42 -6.50 -1.03
CA LEU A 304 -15.73 -5.88 -0.84
C LEU A 304 -16.57 -5.83 -2.13
N CYS A 305 -15.97 -5.41 -3.24
CA CYS A 305 -16.71 -5.22 -4.48
C CYS A 305 -17.20 -6.54 -5.10
N PRO A 306 -16.41 -7.62 -5.20
CA PRO A 306 -16.94 -8.93 -5.59
C PRO A 306 -18.04 -9.44 -4.66
N PHE A 307 -17.93 -9.21 -3.34
CA PHE A 307 -19.01 -9.54 -2.40
C PHE A 307 -20.29 -8.75 -2.68
N LEU A 308 -20.19 -7.43 -2.94
CA LEU A 308 -21.33 -6.59 -3.28
C LEU A 308 -21.94 -6.98 -4.63
N LEU A 309 -21.14 -7.33 -5.64
CA LEU A 309 -21.63 -7.80 -6.94
C LEU A 309 -22.31 -9.18 -6.84
N GLU A 310 -21.86 -10.05 -5.94
CA GLU A 310 -22.53 -11.33 -5.64
C GLU A 310 -23.89 -11.10 -4.94
N LYS A 311 -24.01 -10.11 -4.07
CA LYS A 311 -25.24 -9.80 -3.31
C LYS A 311 -26.22 -8.90 -4.07
N CYS A 312 -25.75 -8.07 -4.99
CA CYS A 312 -26.54 -7.10 -5.74
C CYS A 312 -26.53 -7.42 -7.25
N PRO A 313 -27.50 -8.20 -7.76
CA PRO A 313 -27.54 -8.59 -9.18
C PRO A 313 -27.71 -7.41 -10.14
N SER A 314 -28.36 -6.32 -9.71
CA SER A 314 -28.46 -5.08 -10.49
C SER A 314 -27.08 -4.44 -10.75
N LEU A 315 -26.22 -4.41 -9.73
CA LEU A 315 -24.87 -3.86 -9.83
C LEU A 315 -23.96 -4.71 -10.70
N ARG A 316 -24.19 -6.04 -10.72
CA ARG A 316 -23.51 -6.98 -11.61
C ARG A 316 -23.77 -6.68 -13.09
N THR A 317 -24.99 -6.31 -13.45
CA THR A 317 -25.32 -5.93 -14.84
C THR A 317 -24.60 -4.64 -15.26
N TYR A 318 -24.44 -3.67 -14.35
CA TYR A 318 -23.66 -2.45 -14.61
C TYR A 318 -22.15 -2.72 -14.71
N ALA A 319 -21.62 -3.65 -13.92
CA ALA A 319 -20.20 -4.03 -13.97
C ALA A 319 -19.79 -4.67 -15.32
N ASN A 320 -20.74 -5.25 -16.05
CA ASN A 320 -20.51 -5.81 -17.38
C ASN A 320 -20.48 -4.77 -18.51
N VAL A 321 -20.71 -3.49 -18.21
CA VAL A 321 -20.65 -2.41 -19.20
C VAL A 321 -19.22 -1.88 -19.29
N SER A 322 -18.60 -2.02 -20.46
CA SER A 322 -17.32 -1.41 -20.80
C SER A 322 -17.52 -0.29 -21.83
N TYR A 323 -17.08 0.92 -21.51
CA TYR A 323 -17.15 2.05 -22.43
C TYR A 323 -15.84 2.17 -23.20
N ARG A 324 -15.92 2.16 -24.55
CA ARG A 324 -14.80 2.41 -25.45
C ARG A 324 -14.93 3.81 -26.04
N VAL A 325 -14.07 4.73 -25.60
CA VAL A 325 -14.06 6.11 -26.12
C VAL A 325 -12.92 6.28 -27.12
N GLY A 326 -13.28 6.53 -28.37
CA GLY A 326 -12.37 6.83 -29.49
C GLY A 326 -12.73 6.07 -30.77
N GLY A 327 -13.28 6.76 -31.76
CA GLY A 327 -13.50 6.22 -33.10
C GLY A 327 -12.21 6.23 -33.92
N ARG A 328 -11.49 5.10 -33.97
CA ARG A 328 -10.51 4.80 -35.02
C ARG A 328 -11.14 3.90 -36.07
N SER A 329 -10.74 4.09 -37.33
CA SER A 329 -11.24 3.27 -38.43
C SER A 329 -10.88 1.80 -38.22
N ARG A 330 -11.76 0.89 -38.67
CA ARG A 330 -11.68 -0.57 -38.50
C ARG A 330 -10.35 -1.19 -38.98
N THR A 331 -9.58 -0.47 -39.79
CA THR A 331 -8.28 -0.87 -40.34
C THR A 331 -7.15 -0.77 -39.30
N GLU A 332 -7.10 0.30 -38.51
CA GLU A 332 -6.05 0.50 -37.49
C GLU A 332 -6.25 -0.42 -36.27
N ASN A 333 -7.51 -0.76 -35.96
CA ASN A 333 -7.81 -1.77 -34.93
C ASN A 333 -7.34 -3.17 -35.30
N ASN A 334 -7.23 -3.50 -36.59
CA ASN A 334 -6.80 -4.82 -37.04
C ASN A 334 -5.28 -4.98 -36.93
N GLU A 335 -4.52 -3.92 -37.18
CA GLU A 335 -3.06 -3.91 -37.01
C GLU A 335 -2.68 -3.99 -35.53
N GLU A 336 -3.34 -3.22 -34.65
CA GLU A 336 -3.08 -3.25 -33.20
C GLU A 336 -3.44 -4.63 -32.59
N ASN A 337 -4.51 -5.30 -33.06
CA ASN A 337 -4.89 -6.65 -32.62
C ASN A 337 -3.90 -7.74 -33.07
N VAL A 338 -3.30 -7.58 -34.25
CA VAL A 338 -2.28 -8.52 -34.77
C VAL A 338 -0.98 -8.36 -33.98
N GLU A 339 -0.58 -7.12 -33.69
CA GLU A 339 0.56 -6.83 -32.81
C GLU A 339 0.32 -7.35 -31.38
N GLU A 340 -0.90 -7.19 -30.84
CA GLU A 340 -1.27 -7.69 -29.50
C GLU A 340 -1.24 -9.23 -29.43
N ARG A 341 -1.77 -9.92 -30.46
CA ARG A 341 -1.63 -11.39 -30.56
C ARG A 341 -0.17 -11.83 -30.64
N GLN A 342 0.66 -11.13 -31.40
CA GLN A 342 2.07 -11.47 -31.55
C GLN A 342 2.86 -11.23 -30.24
N ALA A 343 2.52 -10.18 -29.49
CA ALA A 343 3.14 -9.90 -28.20
C ALA A 343 2.76 -10.93 -27.13
N VAL A 344 1.51 -11.37 -27.07
CA VAL A 344 1.07 -12.44 -26.14
C VAL A 344 1.75 -13.76 -26.44
N ILE A 345 1.87 -14.12 -27.73
CA ILE A 345 2.58 -15.33 -28.16
C ILE A 345 4.08 -15.24 -27.81
N ALA A 346 4.69 -14.06 -27.92
CA ALA A 346 6.09 -13.86 -27.55
C ALA A 346 6.32 -14.01 -26.04
N ASP A 347 5.44 -13.46 -25.21
CA ASP A 347 5.50 -13.54 -23.74
C ASP A 347 5.30 -14.99 -23.25
N GLU A 348 4.34 -15.72 -23.84
CA GLU A 348 4.15 -17.15 -23.54
C GLU A 348 5.36 -18.01 -23.95
N ASN A 349 6.05 -17.65 -25.03
CA ASN A 349 7.25 -18.36 -25.47
C ASN A 349 8.45 -18.05 -24.56
N GLU A 350 8.63 -16.81 -24.10
CA GLU A 350 9.68 -16.46 -23.12
C GLU A 350 9.44 -17.16 -21.78
N GLU A 351 8.20 -17.19 -21.27
CA GLU A 351 7.88 -17.87 -20.00
C GLU A 351 8.09 -19.40 -20.12
N ARG A 352 7.83 -19.96 -21.31
CA ARG A 352 8.12 -21.38 -21.62
C ARG A 352 9.61 -21.67 -21.69
N ASP A 353 10.37 -20.81 -22.35
CA ASP A 353 11.82 -20.94 -22.47
C ASP A 353 12.50 -20.80 -21.11
N GLU A 354 12.04 -19.88 -20.25
CA GLU A 354 12.53 -19.76 -18.86
C GLU A 354 12.20 -21.00 -18.02
N ALA A 355 10.98 -21.55 -18.15
CA ALA A 355 10.61 -22.79 -17.48
C ALA A 355 11.46 -23.98 -17.94
N ASP A 356 11.74 -24.09 -19.25
CA ASP A 356 12.57 -25.13 -19.82
C ASP A 356 14.03 -25.00 -19.37
N VAL A 357 14.58 -23.79 -19.32
CA VAL A 357 15.93 -23.51 -18.79
C VAL A 357 16.02 -23.86 -17.30
N ALA A 358 14.98 -23.55 -16.51
CA ALA A 358 14.93 -23.91 -15.10
C ALA A 358 14.92 -25.43 -14.90
N VAL A 359 14.15 -26.17 -15.70
CA VAL A 359 14.12 -27.64 -15.68
C VAL A 359 15.45 -28.26 -16.10
N VAL A 360 16.12 -27.70 -17.12
CA VAL A 360 17.44 -28.15 -17.57
C VAL A 360 18.49 -27.92 -16.48
N ASN A 361 18.47 -26.75 -15.82
CA ASN A 361 19.37 -26.46 -14.71
C ASN A 361 19.10 -27.38 -13.50
N GLU A 362 17.85 -27.71 -13.20
CA GLU A 362 17.50 -28.66 -12.13
C GLU A 362 18.03 -30.07 -12.46
N ARG A 363 17.87 -30.54 -13.69
CA ARG A 363 18.42 -31.84 -14.15
C ARG A 363 19.94 -31.87 -14.08
N ARG A 364 20.62 -30.80 -14.50
CA ARG A 364 22.08 -30.69 -14.45
C ARG A 364 22.60 -30.70 -13.01
N ASN A 365 21.89 -30.06 -12.09
CA ASN A 365 22.23 -30.07 -10.67
C ASN A 365 22.02 -31.44 -10.03
N ARG A 366 20.97 -32.18 -10.40
CA ARG A 366 20.78 -33.58 -9.98
C ARG A 366 21.90 -34.49 -10.48
N GLN A 367 22.28 -34.37 -11.76
CA GLN A 367 23.38 -35.16 -12.31
C GLN A 367 24.70 -34.89 -11.60
N ARG A 368 25.02 -33.61 -11.29
CA ARG A 368 26.21 -33.26 -10.49
C ARG A 368 26.15 -33.82 -9.07
N ALA A 369 24.98 -33.90 -8.44
CA ALA A 369 24.82 -34.48 -7.12
C ALA A 369 25.02 -36.02 -7.15
N GLU A 370 24.50 -36.69 -8.17
CA GLU A 370 24.67 -38.13 -8.38
C GLU A 370 26.12 -38.51 -8.70
N GLU A 371 26.83 -37.67 -9.47
CA GLU A 371 28.25 -37.87 -9.80
C GLU A 371 29.15 -37.68 -8.58
N LYS A 372 28.79 -36.75 -7.67
CA LYS A 372 29.47 -36.55 -6.39
C LYS A 372 29.27 -37.71 -5.41
N ASN A 373 28.13 -38.42 -5.50
CA ASN A 373 27.87 -39.63 -4.72
C ASN A 373 28.53 -40.89 -5.30
N ARG A 374 28.83 -40.93 -6.61
CA ARG A 374 29.55 -42.04 -7.25
C ARG A 374 31.08 -41.94 -7.12
N GLY A 375 31.61 -40.76 -6.79
CA GLY A 375 33.06 -40.52 -6.64
C GLY A 375 33.71 -40.92 -5.32
N SER A 376 32.94 -41.27 -4.27
CA SER A 376 33.47 -41.68 -2.96
C SER A 376 33.28 -43.18 -2.73
N GLY A 377 34.04 -43.99 -3.47
CA GLY A 377 34.15 -45.43 -3.26
C GLY A 377 35.61 -45.84 -3.18
N GLY A 378 36.26 -45.54 -2.05
CA GLY A 378 37.67 -45.92 -1.86
C GLY A 378 38.18 -45.68 -0.44
N SER A 379 38.19 -46.76 0.35
CA SER A 379 38.92 -46.95 1.61
C SER A 379 38.21 -46.55 2.92
N GLN A 380 37.68 -47.55 3.63
CA GLN A 380 37.63 -47.56 5.09
C GLN A 380 38.19 -48.89 5.59
N ASN A 381 39.19 -48.80 6.47
CA ASN A 381 39.60 -49.89 7.35
C ASN A 381 39.16 -49.53 8.79
N SER A 382 38.36 -50.43 9.35
CA SER A 382 38.22 -50.82 10.76
C SER A 382 37.98 -49.80 11.88
N SER A 383 36.94 -50.15 12.65
CA SER A 383 36.84 -50.25 14.12
C SER A 383 35.97 -49.24 14.90
N GLN A 384 34.75 -49.72 15.19
CA GLN A 384 33.92 -49.65 16.41
C GLN A 384 34.11 -48.51 17.43
N GLY A 385 32.98 -47.86 17.75
CA GLY A 385 32.75 -47.21 19.05
C GLY A 385 31.59 -46.21 19.09
N SER A 386 30.39 -46.72 19.41
CA SER A 386 29.32 -46.09 20.24
C SER A 386 28.74 -44.69 19.90
N GLN A 387 27.42 -44.61 19.63
CA GLN A 387 26.44 -43.57 20.06
C GLN A 387 25.11 -43.78 19.32
N SER A 388 23.98 -44.06 19.99
CA SER A 388 22.93 -43.13 20.45
C SER A 388 22.42 -42.12 19.40
N GLY A 389 21.12 -42.20 19.09
CA GLY A 389 20.30 -41.08 18.58
C GLY A 389 20.21 -40.95 17.06
N ALA A 390 19.21 -41.59 16.46
CA ALA A 390 18.82 -41.31 15.08
C ALA A 390 18.03 -39.99 15.02
N VAL A 391 18.55 -39.00 14.29
CA VAL A 391 17.84 -37.81 13.84
C VAL A 391 18.00 -37.71 12.33
N ASP A 392 16.86 -37.67 11.63
CA ASP A 392 16.73 -37.39 10.20
C ASP A 392 17.47 -36.11 9.81
N GLY A 393 18.47 -36.24 8.95
CA GLY A 393 19.21 -35.12 8.35
C GLY A 393 18.80 -34.95 6.89
N GLN A 394 17.66 -34.31 6.63
CA GLN A 394 17.31 -33.82 5.30
C GLN A 394 18.12 -32.56 4.96
N ASN A 395 18.80 -32.56 3.82
CA ASN A 395 19.72 -31.49 3.41
C ASN A 395 18.97 -30.14 3.22
N PRO A 396 19.36 -29.05 3.91
CA PRO A 396 18.60 -27.80 3.92
C PRO A 396 18.53 -27.12 2.54
N THR A 397 19.49 -27.36 1.66
CA THR A 397 19.50 -26.80 0.29
C THR A 397 18.50 -27.46 -0.65
N GLU A 398 18.17 -28.75 -0.46
CA GLU A 398 17.11 -29.42 -1.24
C GLU A 398 15.72 -28.97 -0.79
N LEU A 399 15.54 -28.71 0.51
CA LEU A 399 14.29 -28.20 1.07
C LEU A 399 13.99 -26.77 0.57
N VAL A 400 15.01 -25.91 0.44
CA VAL A 400 14.87 -24.53 -0.02
C VAL A 400 14.62 -24.44 -1.53
N ALA A 401 15.28 -25.28 -2.34
CA ALA A 401 15.05 -25.33 -3.79
C ALA A 401 13.67 -25.93 -4.14
N SER A 402 13.25 -26.97 -3.42
CA SER A 402 11.89 -27.54 -3.50
C SER A 402 10.82 -26.53 -3.06
N SER A 403 11.09 -25.75 -2.01
CA SER A 403 10.20 -24.70 -1.50
C SER A 403 10.06 -23.55 -2.49
N SER A 404 11.15 -23.03 -3.03
CA SER A 404 11.15 -21.94 -4.03
C SER A 404 10.40 -22.33 -5.31
N ALA A 405 10.67 -23.52 -5.85
CA ALA A 405 9.99 -24.01 -7.06
C ALA A 405 8.52 -24.38 -6.79
N ALA A 406 8.17 -24.79 -5.58
CA ALA A 406 6.79 -25.01 -5.17
C ALA A 406 6.04 -23.69 -4.97
N ILE A 407 6.70 -22.65 -4.46
CA ILE A 407 6.14 -21.31 -4.27
C ILE A 407 5.91 -20.62 -5.62
N SER A 408 6.85 -20.71 -6.56
CA SER A 408 6.67 -20.15 -7.91
C SER A 408 5.57 -20.88 -8.68
N ARG A 409 5.50 -22.21 -8.62
CA ARG A 409 4.38 -22.98 -9.19
C ARG A 409 3.05 -22.70 -8.49
N ALA A 410 3.06 -22.47 -7.17
CA ALA A 410 1.87 -22.10 -6.41
C ALA A 410 1.39 -20.67 -6.74
N MET A 411 2.30 -19.73 -7.00
CA MET A 411 1.96 -18.37 -7.45
C MET A 411 1.46 -18.37 -8.90
N ALA A 412 2.05 -19.17 -9.79
CA ALA A 412 1.54 -19.38 -11.14
C ALA A 412 0.17 -20.07 -11.14
N GLN A 413 -0.04 -21.07 -10.27
CA GLN A 413 -1.37 -21.67 -10.08
C GLN A 413 -2.36 -20.71 -9.44
N TYR A 414 -1.95 -19.87 -8.47
CA TYR A 414 -2.82 -18.85 -7.89
C TYR A 414 -3.23 -17.80 -8.94
N ARG A 415 -2.31 -17.43 -9.84
CA ARG A 415 -2.61 -16.59 -11.00
C ARG A 415 -3.57 -17.28 -11.98
N ASN A 416 -3.51 -18.59 -12.17
CA ASN A 416 -4.46 -19.32 -13.04
C ASN A 416 -5.80 -19.66 -12.35
N GLU A 417 -5.82 -19.85 -11.03
CA GLU A 417 -6.99 -20.31 -10.26
C GLU A 417 -7.80 -19.13 -9.69
N TYR A 418 -7.16 -17.96 -9.44
CA TYR A 418 -7.79 -16.72 -8.97
C TYR A 418 -7.53 -15.50 -9.87
N GLY A 419 -6.58 -15.56 -10.79
CA GLY A 419 -6.59 -14.66 -11.95
C GLY A 419 -7.69 -15.14 -12.87
N TYR A 420 -8.86 -14.51 -12.75
CA TYR A 420 -9.97 -14.72 -13.67
C TYR A 420 -9.49 -14.63 -15.13
N HIS A 421 -9.28 -15.79 -15.77
CA HIS A 421 -9.34 -15.89 -17.22
C HIS A 421 -10.79 -15.66 -17.62
N TRP A 422 -11.02 -14.57 -18.34
CA TRP A 422 -12.31 -14.31 -18.96
C TRP A 422 -12.38 -15.16 -20.23
N ASN A 423 -12.97 -16.36 -20.14
CA ASN A 423 -13.53 -17.04 -21.30
C ASN A 423 -14.94 -16.48 -21.53
N GLY A 424 -15.02 -15.23 -21.97
CA GLY A 424 -16.24 -14.73 -22.58
C GLY A 424 -16.15 -14.98 -24.07
N ASP A 425 -16.75 -16.08 -24.51
CA ASP A 425 -17.13 -16.21 -25.90
C ASP A 425 -18.18 -15.13 -26.18
N ILE A 426 -17.83 -14.11 -26.99
CA ILE A 426 -18.77 -13.07 -27.46
C ILE A 426 -19.63 -13.63 -28.62
N SER A 427 -20.07 -14.88 -28.52
CA SER A 427 -20.88 -15.50 -29.57
C SER A 427 -21.74 -16.63 -29.04
N GLN A 428 -22.68 -16.31 -28.16
CA GLN A 428 -23.94 -17.04 -28.15
C GLN A 428 -25.09 -16.03 -28.02
N PRO A 429 -25.99 -15.95 -29.02
CA PRO A 429 -27.23 -15.20 -28.90
C PRO A 429 -28.28 -16.01 -28.13
N ASP A 430 -28.99 -15.26 -27.29
CA ASP A 430 -30.25 -15.50 -26.54
C ASP A 430 -30.35 -16.66 -25.53
#